data_AF-A0AAJ1TC99-F1
#
_entry.id   AF-A0AAJ1TC99-F1
#
_cell.length_a   1.000
_cell.length_b   1.000
_cell.length_c   1.000
_cell.angle_alpha   90.00
_cell.angle_beta   90.00
_cell.angle_gamma   90.00
#
_symmetry.space_group_name_H-M   'P 1'
#
loop_
_entity.id
_entity.type
_entity.pdbx_description
1 polymer ?
#
loop_
_entity_poly.entity_id
_entity_poly.type
_entity_poly.pdbx_seq_one_letter_code
_entity_poly.pdbx_strand_id
1 'polypeptide(L)'
;MVPCRAPLDVPHDLVEHVAWLLHEHCQARNTRCRKLGCFQQALLTLVHLRESETFAQLGDGFAISQATAWRYVGEALDVLASWASGLHEALTGPR
;
A
#
# COMPACT_ATOMS: atom_id res chain seq x y z
N MET A 1 -18.25 10.76 -10.10
CA MET A 1 -17.18 10.00 -10.77
C MET A 1 -16.14 10.99 -11.24
N VAL A 2 -14.99 11.05 -10.58
CA VAL A 2 -13.86 11.87 -11.03
C VAL A 2 -12.94 10.94 -11.82
N PRO A 3 -12.58 11.26 -13.08
CA PRO A 3 -11.54 10.50 -13.75
C PRO A 3 -10.20 11.07 -13.27
N CYS A 4 -9.54 10.39 -12.34
CA CYS A 4 -8.10 10.56 -12.19
C CYS A 4 -7.46 9.94 -13.43
N ARG A 5 -7.25 10.76 -14.47
CA ARG A 5 -6.52 10.39 -15.68
C ARG A 5 -5.16 11.07 -15.66
N ALA A 6 -4.29 10.58 -14.79
CA ALA A 6 -2.91 10.39 -15.15
C ALA A 6 -2.73 8.87 -15.27
N PRO A 7 -2.13 8.33 -16.34
CA PRO A 7 -1.60 6.98 -16.25
C PRO A 7 -0.51 7.06 -15.19
N LEU A 8 -0.87 6.73 -13.94
CA LEU A 8 0.12 6.34 -12.96
C LEU A 8 0.92 5.24 -13.64
N ASP A 9 2.18 5.51 -13.97
CA ASP A 9 3.12 4.50 -14.47
C ASP A 9 3.54 3.63 -13.26
N VAL A 10 2.53 3.12 -12.56
CA VAL A 10 2.67 2.12 -11.53
C VAL A 10 2.28 0.82 -12.24
N PRO A 11 3.26 -0.06 -12.51
CA PRO A 11 2.98 -1.30 -13.21
C PRO A 11 1.95 -2.11 -12.42
N HIS A 12 0.96 -2.68 -13.13
CA HIS A 12 -0.14 -3.41 -12.52
C HIS A 12 0.36 -4.56 -11.64
N ASP A 13 1.37 -5.30 -12.12
CA ASP A 13 2.01 -6.40 -11.40
C ASP A 13 2.60 -5.96 -10.06
N LEU A 14 3.12 -4.72 -9.97
CA LEU A 14 3.63 -4.18 -8.70
C LEU A 14 2.47 -3.93 -7.73
N VAL A 15 1.36 -3.39 -8.20
CA VAL A 15 0.16 -3.18 -7.37
C VAL A 15 -0.35 -4.52 -6.85
N GLU A 16 -0.43 -5.53 -7.71
CA GLU A 16 -0.85 -6.88 -7.33
C GLU A 16 0.10 -7.51 -6.31
N HIS A 17 1.41 -7.40 -6.51
CA HIS A 17 2.39 -7.91 -5.57
C HIS A 17 2.25 -7.29 -4.18
N VAL A 18 2.13 -5.96 -4.10
CA VAL A 18 1.93 -5.26 -2.82
C VAL A 18 0.57 -5.59 -2.21
N ALA A 19 -0.47 -5.74 -3.03
CA ALA A 19 -1.80 -6.15 -2.57
C ALA A 19 -1.78 -7.57 -1.98
N TRP A 20 -1.01 -8.48 -2.56
CA TRP A 20 -0.81 -9.82 -2.03
C TRP A 20 -0.06 -9.80 -0.70
N LEU A 21 1.02 -9.02 -0.57
CA LEU A 21 1.73 -8.85 0.71
C LEU A 21 0.80 -8.31 1.82
N LEU A 22 -0.05 -7.33 1.49
CA LEU A 22 -1.06 -6.80 2.41
C LEU A 22 -2.11 -7.86 2.78
N HIS A 23 -2.50 -8.72 1.83
CA HIS A 23 -3.41 -9.81 2.08
C HIS A 23 -2.84 -10.82 3.08
N GLU A 24 -1.61 -11.29 2.84
CA GLU A 24 -0.90 -12.19 3.74
C GLU A 24 -0.76 -11.59 5.15
N HIS A 25 -0.43 -10.29 5.23
CA HIS A 25 -0.35 -9.59 6.51
C HIS A 25 -1.70 -9.55 7.24
N CYS A 26 -2.80 -9.27 6.54
CA CYS A 26 -4.13 -9.26 7.14
C CYS A 26 -4.55 -10.65 7.64
N GLN A 27 -4.22 -11.72 6.88
CA GLN A 27 -4.48 -13.10 7.27
C GLN A 27 -3.69 -13.48 8.53
N ALA A 28 -2.38 -13.19 8.55
CA ALA A 28 -1.52 -13.47 9.69
C ALA A 28 -1.97 -12.74 10.97
N ARG A 29 -2.50 -11.52 10.83
CA ARG A 29 -3.02 -10.72 11.95
C ARG A 29 -4.49 -10.96 12.28
N ASN A 30 -5.16 -11.83 11.52
CA ASN A 30 -6.60 -12.11 11.60
C ASN A 30 -7.46 -10.83 11.62
N THR A 31 -7.04 -9.81 10.86
CA THR A 31 -7.74 -8.52 10.80
C THR A 31 -8.74 -8.50 9.65
N ARG A 32 -9.99 -8.10 9.95
CA ARG A 32 -11.07 -7.97 8.95
C ARG A 32 -10.78 -6.91 7.90
N CYS A 33 -11.28 -7.15 6.68
CA CYS A 33 -11.22 -6.25 5.54
C CYS A 33 -11.58 -4.80 5.89
N ARG A 34 -10.77 -3.89 5.37
CA ARG A 34 -10.84 -2.45 5.63
C ARG A 34 -11.82 -1.76 4.67
N LYS A 35 -12.00 -0.44 4.83
CA LYS A 35 -12.87 0.37 3.94
C LYS A 35 -12.36 0.36 2.49
N LEU A 36 -11.04 0.24 2.32
CA LEU A 36 -10.38 -0.06 1.04
C LEU A 36 -9.89 -1.51 1.08
N GLY A 37 -10.07 -2.26 -0.02
CA GLY A 37 -9.45 -3.56 -0.18
C GLY A 37 -7.93 -3.47 -0.33
N CYS A 38 -7.21 -4.57 -0.15
CA CYS A 38 -5.74 -4.65 -0.25
C CYS A 38 -5.20 -4.04 -1.55
N PHE A 39 -5.87 -4.27 -2.68
CA PHE A 39 -5.48 -3.70 -3.97
C PHE A 39 -5.52 -2.17 -3.98
N GLN A 40 -6.58 -1.58 -3.44
CA GLN A 40 -6.72 -0.13 -3.42
C GLN A 40 -5.80 0.51 -2.37
N GLN A 41 -5.50 -0.18 -1.26
CA GLN A 41 -4.48 0.24 -0.30
C GLN A 41 -3.07 0.21 -0.91
N ALA A 42 -2.75 -0.84 -1.67
CA ALA A 42 -1.51 -0.94 -2.42
C ALA A 42 -1.37 0.21 -3.42
N LEU A 43 -2.40 0.46 -4.23
CA LEU A 43 -2.41 1.56 -5.18
C LEU A 43 -2.23 2.91 -4.48
N LEU A 44 -2.99 3.17 -3.41
CA LEU A 44 -2.88 4.40 -2.61
C LEU A 44 -1.45 4.63 -2.10
N THR A 45 -0.79 3.57 -1.61
CA THR A 45 0.57 3.63 -1.10
C THR A 45 1.59 3.90 -2.22
N LEU A 46 1.44 3.24 -3.36
CA LEU A 46 2.34 3.42 -4.50
C LEU A 46 2.20 4.81 -5.12
N VAL A 47 0.98 5.37 -5.15
CA VAL A 47 0.76 6.77 -5.54
C VAL A 47 1.46 7.73 -4.58
N HIS A 48 1.31 7.51 -3.26
CA HIS A 48 1.99 8.33 -2.26
C HIS A 48 3.51 8.32 -2.42
N LEU A 49 4.09 7.13 -2.64
CA LEU A 49 5.53 6.96 -2.83
C LEU A 49 6.04 7.61 -4.13
N ARG A 50 5.23 7.60 -5.19
CA ARG A 50 5.64 8.09 -6.51
C ARG A 50 5.47 9.60 -6.67
N GLU A 51 4.32 10.12 -6.27
CA GLU A 51 3.91 11.50 -6.54
C GLU A 51 4.09 12.42 -5.33
N SER A 52 4.51 11.90 -4.17
CA SER A 52 4.64 12.65 -2.92
C SER A 52 3.35 13.42 -2.54
N GLU A 53 2.19 12.89 -2.94
CA GLU A 53 0.89 13.50 -2.66
C GLU A 53 0.63 13.57 -1.15
N THR A 54 -0.04 14.66 -0.74
CA THR A 54 -0.47 14.80 0.64
C THR A 54 -1.58 13.80 0.98
N PHE A 55 -1.67 13.38 2.25
CA PHE A 55 -2.75 12.49 2.70
C PHE A 55 -4.16 13.07 2.51
N ALA A 56 -4.29 14.40 2.40
CA ALA A 56 -5.57 15.04 2.06
C ALA A 56 -5.98 14.73 0.61
N GLN A 57 -5.06 14.95 -0.34
CA GLN A 57 -5.29 14.67 -1.77
C GLN A 57 -5.55 13.19 -2.01
N LEU A 58 -4.79 12.31 -1.35
CA LEU A 58 -5.05 10.87 -1.38
C LEU A 58 -6.43 10.51 -0.79
N GLY A 59 -6.81 11.16 0.30
CA GLY A 59 -8.13 10.98 0.91
C GLY A 59 -9.26 11.27 -0.09
N ASP A 60 -9.18 12.42 -0.75
CA ASP A 60 -10.16 12.84 -1.75
C ASP A 60 -10.18 11.90 -2.97
N GLY A 61 -9.01 11.50 -3.47
CA GLY A 61 -8.89 10.59 -4.63
C GLY A 61 -9.45 9.18 -4.37
N PHE A 62 -9.39 8.70 -3.13
CA PHE A 62 -9.88 7.37 -2.74
C PHE A 62 -11.20 7.40 -1.94
N ALA A 63 -11.83 8.56 -1.78
CA ALA A 63 -13.07 8.76 -1.02
C ALA A 63 -12.98 8.27 0.45
N ILE A 64 -11.84 8.55 1.10
CA ILE A 64 -11.56 8.24 2.51
C ILE A 64 -11.10 9.49 3.26
N SER A 65 -11.12 9.46 4.59
CA SER A 65 -10.57 10.57 5.37
C SER A 65 -9.03 10.60 5.28
N GLN A 66 -8.45 11.79 5.43
CA GLN A 66 -6.99 11.98 5.53
C GLN A 66 -6.36 11.04 6.58
N ALA A 67 -6.98 10.92 7.76
CA ALA A 67 -6.52 10.01 8.81
C ALA A 67 -6.54 8.54 8.38
N THR A 68 -7.52 8.15 7.55
CA THR A 68 -7.59 6.79 7.00
C THR A 68 -6.51 6.57 5.94
N ALA A 69 -6.25 7.57 5.09
CA ALA A 69 -5.17 7.53 4.11
C ALA A 69 -3.81 7.36 4.81
N TRP A 70 -3.53 8.19 5.82
CA TRP A 70 -2.30 8.10 6.63
C TRP A 70 -2.12 6.71 7.24
N ARG A 71 -3.18 6.15 7.85
CA ARG A 71 -3.14 4.82 8.45
C ARG A 71 -2.86 3.73 7.42
N TYR A 72 -3.49 3.76 6.25
CA TYR A 72 -3.30 2.73 5.23
C TYR A 72 -1.92 2.80 4.58
N VAL A 73 -1.39 4.01 4.35
CA VAL A 73 0.00 4.17 3.88
C VAL A 73 0.97 3.64 4.92
N GLY A 74 0.82 4.02 6.20
CA GLY A 74 1.71 3.54 7.26
C GLY A 74 1.72 2.02 7.37
N GLU A 75 0.55 1.40 7.40
CA GLU A 75 0.40 -0.07 7.44
C GLU A 75 1.07 -0.75 6.23
N ALA A 76 0.90 -0.22 5.03
CA ALA A 76 1.53 -0.76 3.84
C ALA A 76 3.06 -0.58 3.83
N LEU A 77 3.56 0.56 4.33
CA LEU A 77 5.00 0.79 4.49
C LEU A 77 5.62 -0.18 5.50
N ASP A 78 4.94 -0.46 6.61
CA ASP A 78 5.40 -1.44 7.60
C ASP A 78 5.49 -2.85 7.00
N VAL A 79 4.50 -3.23 6.17
CA VAL A 79 4.51 -4.51 5.44
C VAL A 79 5.67 -4.58 4.45
N LEU A 80 5.89 -3.52 3.66
CA LEU A 80 6.99 -3.45 2.71
C LEU A 80 8.36 -3.49 3.40
N ALA A 81 8.52 -2.76 4.50
CA ALA A 81 9.76 -2.76 5.29
C ALA A 81 10.07 -4.13 5.89
N SER A 82 9.04 -4.82 6.40
CA SER A 82 9.15 -6.18 6.93
C SER A 82 9.55 -7.17 5.83
N TRP A 83 8.91 -7.09 4.66
CA TRP A 83 9.23 -7.93 3.51
C TRP A 83 10.66 -7.69 2.99
N ALA A 84 11.07 -6.41 2.85
CA ALA A 84 12.42 -6.06 2.40
C ALA A 84 13.49 -6.52 3.39
N SER A 85 13.20 -6.48 4.69
CA SER A 85 14.11 -6.99 5.73
C SER A 85 14.27 -8.51 5.63
N GLY A 86 13.16 -9.25 5.46
CA GLY A 86 13.22 -10.71 5.24
C GLY A 86 13.96 -11.08 3.96
N LEU A 87 13.78 -10.29 2.89
CA LEU A 87 14.55 -10.45 1.64
C LEU A 87 16.04 -10.20 1.89
N HIS A 88 16.39 -9.15 2.63
CA HIS A 88 17.77 -8.84 2.97
C HIS A 88 18.42 -10.00 3.75
N GLU A 89 17.76 -10.51 4.79
CA GLU A 89 18.26 -11.65 5.57
C GLU A 89 18.46 -12.92 4.73
N ALA A 90 17.53 -13.21 3.81
CA ALA A 90 17.63 -14.34 2.91
C ALA A 90 18.84 -14.24 1.96
N LEU A 91 19.20 -13.03 1.54
CA LEU A 91 20.32 -12.77 0.65
C LEU A 91 21.67 -12.70 1.36
N THR A 92 21.72 -12.18 2.59
CA THR A 92 22.97 -12.02 3.35
C THR A 92 23.28 -13.19 4.28
N GLY A 93 22.33 -14.10 4.50
CA GLY A 93 22.39 -15.15 5.52
C GLY A 93 22.09 -14.60 6.92
N PRO A 94 21.66 -15.46 7.86
CA PRO A 94 21.51 -15.06 9.26
C PRO A 94 22.87 -14.64 9.82
N ARG A 95 22.90 -13.49 10.50
CA ARG A 95 24.09 -13.01 11.21
C ARG A 95 24.50 -13.94 12.36
#